data_AF-A0A817CWW4-F1
#
_entry.id   AF-A0A817CWW4-F1
#
_cell.length_a   1.000
_cell.length_b   1.000
_cell.length_c   1.000
_cell.angle_alpha   90.00
_cell.angle_beta   90.00
_cell.angle_gamma   90.00
#
_symmetry.space_group_name_H-M   'P 1'
#
loop_
_entity.id
_entity.type
_entity.pdbx_description
1 polymer ?
#
loop_
_entity_poly.entity_id
_entity_poly.type
_entity_poly.pdbx_seq_one_letter_code
_entity_poly.pdbx_strand_id
1 'polypeptide(L)'
;MATNNECFTCRQSNKKKRSSVICTGCSERFCQPHHQEHRQSLEKDFDRLIEQHNVLRQRLFSEHDDQNSAKLNLLKRIDAWEKDMIKNIQATAAASKTRLIDMINEEKKQLKNNFTSMANELQVNQSGNDYVETDLQEWQKQLNDCKQKFEQFLLSNNNFLDISIKPTDFENIISINRSNDIKIRTRLPTSQTRMVINERNITCKHCERYFPKSSGHVEFCSADCSERYTTKYSDDNSDDGGDNGGDGCFHENCVVLLSNGLTKLVKDIRRGDVLRTPDGSEATVTYVVKITCAKGKASMVTFDCGLIITPWHPIRIDGNWKFPRDIRHEKEIECQEMYNFVLDKCHISIINGLECVTLGHNFKGEVIEHPYFGTAKVVDDLYAMDTLNTGFIELLPNSTIRDSKTRLVTGIRRFNENFQMSTLLSC
;
A
#
# COMPACT_ATOMS: atom_id res chain seq x y z
N MET A 1 -14.39 61.50 -14.79
CA MET A 1 -13.60 60.56 -13.97
C MET A 1 -12.34 61.28 -13.51
N ALA A 2 -12.21 61.55 -12.20
CA ALA A 2 -11.08 62.32 -11.65
C ALA A 2 -9.80 61.48 -11.72
N THR A 3 -8.84 61.87 -12.57
CA THR A 3 -7.52 61.24 -12.64
C THR A 3 -6.72 61.62 -11.39
N ASN A 4 -6.51 60.63 -10.52
CA ASN A 4 -5.81 60.81 -9.26
C ASN A 4 -4.28 60.94 -9.53
N ASN A 5 -3.82 62.15 -9.83
CA ASN A 5 -2.43 62.47 -10.18
C ASN A 5 -1.48 62.55 -8.96
N GLU A 6 -1.85 61.91 -7.85
CA GLU A 6 -1.19 62.07 -6.56
C GLU A 6 -0.02 61.10 -6.37
N CYS A 7 1.02 61.56 -5.69
CA CYS A 7 2.13 60.72 -5.27
C CYS A 7 1.66 59.77 -4.15
N PHE A 8 1.91 58.47 -4.31
CA PHE A 8 1.55 57.40 -3.37
C PHE A 8 1.94 57.73 -1.92
N THR A 9 3.19 58.14 -1.70
CA THR A 9 3.70 58.50 -0.37
C THR A 9 3.19 59.86 0.14
N CYS A 10 3.08 60.89 -0.73
CA CYS A 10 2.56 62.21 -0.30
C CYS A 10 1.08 62.18 0.09
N ARG A 11 0.29 61.31 -0.56
CA ARG A 11 -1.13 61.12 -0.27
C ARG A 11 -1.36 60.67 1.17
N GLN A 12 -0.42 59.93 1.74
CA GLN A 12 -0.46 59.48 3.13
C GLN A 12 -0.03 60.57 4.13
N SER A 13 0.53 61.69 3.69
CA SER A 13 1.10 62.72 4.57
C SER A 13 0.55 64.15 4.36
N ASN A 14 -0.55 64.32 3.61
CA ASN A 14 -1.23 65.61 3.37
C ASN A 14 -0.30 66.78 2.95
N LYS A 15 0.65 66.54 2.03
CA LYS A 15 1.59 67.57 1.52
C LYS A 15 1.25 68.08 0.11
N LYS A 16 1.67 69.31 -0.23
CA LYS A 16 1.37 70.01 -1.51
C LYS A 16 1.74 69.19 -2.76
N LYS A 17 0.87 69.29 -3.78
CA LYS A 17 0.95 68.63 -5.08
C LYS A 17 2.26 68.95 -5.82
N ARG A 18 2.98 67.93 -6.28
CA ARG A 18 4.20 68.03 -7.12
C ARG A 18 4.03 67.12 -8.35
N SER A 19 4.79 67.37 -9.41
CA SER A 19 4.82 66.51 -10.61
C SER A 19 5.15 65.06 -10.22
N SER A 20 4.45 64.10 -10.82
CA SER A 20 4.56 62.67 -10.49
C SER A 20 5.11 61.85 -11.66
N VAL A 21 6.05 60.96 -11.35
CA VAL A 21 6.66 59.97 -12.23
C VAL A 21 6.06 58.60 -11.89
N ILE A 22 5.74 57.80 -12.89
CA ILE A 22 5.16 56.46 -12.70
C ILE A 22 6.28 55.43 -12.73
N CYS A 23 6.36 54.57 -11.71
CA CYS A 23 7.21 53.39 -11.75
C CYS A 23 6.49 52.30 -12.56
N THR A 24 7.07 51.87 -13.68
CA THR A 24 6.46 50.84 -14.54
C THR A 24 6.49 49.43 -13.93
N GLY A 25 7.29 49.22 -12.87
CA GLY A 25 7.39 47.94 -12.16
C GLY A 25 6.27 47.70 -11.17
N CYS A 26 5.92 48.69 -10.34
CA CYS A 26 4.82 48.60 -9.37
C CYS A 26 3.55 49.37 -9.80
N SER A 27 3.60 50.07 -10.94
CA SER A 27 2.53 50.92 -11.47
C SER A 27 2.11 52.10 -10.57
N GLU A 28 2.87 52.38 -9.51
CA GLU A 28 2.60 53.48 -8.59
C GLU A 28 3.22 54.80 -9.05
N ARG A 29 2.59 55.91 -8.67
CA ARG A 29 3.04 57.28 -9.00
C ARG A 29 3.77 57.91 -7.82
N PHE A 30 4.94 58.48 -8.06
CA PHE A 30 5.76 59.13 -7.02
C PHE A 30 6.17 60.52 -7.45
N CYS A 31 6.23 61.48 -6.53
CA CYS A 31 6.94 62.74 -6.80
C CYS A 31 8.46 62.45 -6.84
N GLN A 32 9.23 63.30 -7.50
CA GLN A 32 10.66 63.05 -7.74
C GLN A 32 11.48 62.65 -6.49
N PRO A 33 11.32 63.27 -5.30
CA PRO A 33 12.02 62.83 -4.09
C PRO A 33 11.60 61.43 -3.62
N HIS A 34 10.29 61.14 -3.58
CA HIS A 34 9.79 59.83 -3.16
C HIS A 34 10.07 58.73 -4.20
N HIS A 35 10.22 59.09 -5.48
CA HIS A 35 10.69 58.16 -6.51
C HIS A 35 12.16 57.78 -6.27
N GLN A 36 13.00 58.73 -5.84
CA GLN A 36 14.38 58.48 -5.46
C GLN A 36 14.48 57.60 -4.20
N GLU A 37 13.66 57.86 -3.18
CA GLU A 37 13.56 57.01 -2.00
C GLU A 37 13.08 55.59 -2.34
N HIS A 38 12.06 55.46 -3.21
CA HIS A 38 11.60 54.17 -3.71
C HIS A 38 12.73 53.41 -4.44
N ARG A 39 13.51 54.12 -5.27
CA ARG A 39 14.65 53.53 -5.98
C ARG A 39 15.75 53.08 -5.02
N GLN A 40 16.06 53.86 -3.99
CA GLN A 40 17.01 53.50 -2.94
C GLN A 40 16.53 52.30 -2.12
N SER A 41 15.23 52.16 -1.88
CA SER A 41 14.66 50.97 -1.24
C SER A 41 14.87 49.72 -2.10
N LEU A 42 14.63 49.82 -3.42
CA LEU A 42 14.85 48.71 -4.35
C LEU A 42 16.33 48.30 -4.45
N GLU A 43 17.25 49.26 -4.35
CA GLU A 43 18.69 49.00 -4.31
C GLU A 43 19.07 48.19 -3.06
N LYS A 44 18.58 48.58 -1.88
CA LYS A 44 18.75 47.81 -0.64
C LYS A 44 18.15 46.41 -0.73
N ASP A 45 16.97 46.28 -1.33
CA ASP A 45 16.34 44.97 -1.53
C ASP A 45 17.14 44.09 -2.50
N PHE A 46 17.77 44.68 -3.51
CA PHE A 46 18.63 43.98 -4.47
C PHE A 46 19.94 43.52 -3.83
N ASP A 47 20.58 44.37 -3.04
CA ASP A 47 21.77 43.99 -2.27
C ASP A 47 21.48 42.84 -1.30
N ARG A 48 20.30 42.87 -0.65
CA ARG A 48 19.84 41.75 0.20
C ARG A 48 19.66 40.46 -0.59
N LEU A 49 19.16 40.52 -1.82
CA LEU A 49 19.05 39.34 -2.70
C LEU A 49 20.42 38.80 -3.10
N ILE A 50 21.38 39.67 -3.38
CA ILE A 50 22.77 39.26 -3.68
C ILE A 50 23.40 38.58 -2.48
N GLU A 51 23.21 39.13 -1.27
CA GLU A 51 23.73 38.54 -0.05
C GLU A 51 23.11 37.16 0.23
N GLN A 52 21.78 37.04 0.11
CA GLN A 52 21.08 35.75 0.23
C GLN A 52 21.60 34.73 -0.78
N HIS A 53 21.82 35.14 -2.03
CA HIS A 53 22.41 34.29 -3.07
C HIS A 53 23.82 33.83 -2.69
N ASN A 54 24.69 34.75 -2.24
CA ASN A 54 26.08 34.44 -1.91
C ASN A 54 26.20 33.48 -0.73
N VAL A 55 25.37 33.66 0.30
CA VAL A 55 25.29 32.73 1.45
C VAL A 55 24.84 31.34 1.00
N LEU A 56 23.80 31.24 0.16
CA LEU A 56 23.33 29.95 -0.34
C LEU A 56 24.38 29.27 -1.22
N ARG A 57 25.05 30.03 -2.09
CA ARG A 57 26.16 29.55 -2.92
C ARG A 57 27.30 29.03 -2.05
N GLN A 58 27.74 29.79 -1.06
CA GLN A 58 28.81 29.36 -0.16
C GLN A 58 28.44 28.06 0.58
N ARG A 59 27.20 27.91 1.03
CA ARG A 59 26.72 26.67 1.69
C ARG A 59 26.63 25.47 0.73
N LEU A 60 26.24 25.69 -0.52
CA LEU A 60 26.13 24.62 -1.51
C LEU A 60 27.50 24.11 -1.98
N PHE A 61 28.48 25.00 -2.06
CA PHE A 61 29.82 24.71 -2.62
C PHE A 61 30.94 24.63 -1.56
N SER A 62 30.65 24.79 -0.26
CA SER A 62 31.64 24.55 0.80
C SER A 62 31.87 23.05 0.95
N GLU A 63 33.08 22.59 0.63
CA GLU A 63 33.54 21.20 0.64
C GLU A 63 33.74 20.61 2.06
N HIS A 64 32.90 20.97 3.04
CA HIS A 64 32.89 20.25 4.32
C HIS A 64 31.93 19.07 4.22
N ASP A 65 32.45 17.96 3.69
CA ASP A 65 31.79 16.65 3.52
C ASP A 65 31.27 16.03 4.84
N ASP A 66 31.65 16.56 5.99
CA ASP A 66 31.45 15.91 7.30
C ASP A 66 30.09 16.14 7.96
N GLN A 67 29.19 16.93 7.39
CA GLN A 67 27.86 17.20 7.99
C GLN A 67 26.68 17.07 7.03
N ASN A 68 26.78 16.24 6.00
CA ASN A 68 25.57 15.81 5.30
C ASN A 68 24.87 14.70 6.13
N SER A 69 24.37 15.08 7.31
CA SER A 69 23.71 14.19 8.28
C SER A 69 22.58 13.38 7.64
N ALA A 70 21.90 13.96 6.65
CA ALA A 70 20.88 13.28 5.85
C ALA A 70 21.46 12.12 5.00
N LYS A 71 22.58 12.33 4.28
CA LYS A 71 23.28 11.27 3.54
C LYS A 71 23.75 10.17 4.51
N LEU A 72 24.35 10.56 5.62
CA LEU A 72 24.84 9.62 6.64
C LEU A 72 23.69 8.80 7.24
N ASN A 73 22.52 9.41 7.46
CA ASN A 73 21.33 8.72 7.97
C ASN A 73 20.76 7.73 6.93
N LEU A 74 20.77 8.08 5.64
CA LEU A 74 20.33 7.15 4.58
C LEU A 74 21.26 5.94 4.48
N LEU A 75 22.58 6.15 4.53
CA LEU A 75 23.55 5.05 4.53
C LEU A 75 23.42 4.17 5.78
N LYS A 76 23.33 4.77 6.98
CA LYS A 76 23.13 4.03 8.23
C LYS A 76 21.88 3.15 8.23
N ARG A 77 20.80 3.58 7.55
CA ARG A 77 19.58 2.78 7.41
C ARG A 77 19.82 1.51 6.58
N ILE A 78 20.63 1.61 5.53
CA ILE A 78 21.01 0.45 4.71
C ILE A 78 21.90 -0.48 5.54
N ASP A 79 22.90 0.05 6.25
CA ASP A 79 23.81 -0.75 7.09
C ASP A 79 23.06 -1.50 8.21
N ALA A 80 22.08 -0.84 8.84
CA ALA A 80 21.25 -1.47 9.87
C ALA A 80 20.40 -2.60 9.29
N TRP A 81 19.75 -2.34 8.14
CA TRP A 81 18.95 -3.33 7.44
C TRP A 81 19.79 -4.55 7.00
N GLU A 82 21.01 -4.33 6.50
CA GLU A 82 21.92 -5.41 6.09
C GLU A 82 22.25 -6.33 7.27
N LYS A 83 22.61 -5.75 8.42
CA LYS A 83 22.92 -6.50 9.65
C LYS A 83 21.72 -7.31 10.13
N ASP A 84 20.53 -6.71 10.13
CA ASP A 84 19.31 -7.39 10.57
C ASP A 84 18.93 -8.53 9.63
N MET A 85 19.10 -8.36 8.31
CA MET A 85 18.84 -9.42 7.33
C MET A 85 19.78 -10.61 7.48
N ILE A 86 21.09 -10.37 7.63
CA ILE A 86 22.07 -11.44 7.87
C ILE A 86 21.69 -12.22 9.13
N LYS A 87 21.36 -11.50 10.21
CA LYS A 87 20.94 -12.12 11.48
C LYS A 87 19.68 -12.97 11.31
N ASN A 88 18.67 -12.47 10.60
CA ASN A 88 17.43 -13.20 10.36
C ASN A 88 17.66 -14.46 9.53
N ILE A 89 18.44 -14.38 8.45
CA ILE A 89 18.80 -15.55 7.63
C ILE A 89 19.51 -16.61 8.47
N GLN A 90 20.48 -16.20 9.29
CA GLN A 90 21.21 -17.12 10.18
C GLN A 90 20.28 -17.75 11.23
N ALA A 91 19.38 -16.97 11.83
CA ALA A 91 18.41 -17.46 12.81
C ALA A 91 17.44 -18.48 12.19
N THR A 92 16.89 -18.18 11.01
CA THR A 92 16.01 -19.11 10.27
C THR A 92 16.72 -20.40 9.88
N ALA A 93 17.97 -20.31 9.43
CA ALA A 93 18.78 -21.48 9.10
C ALA A 93 19.08 -22.33 10.36
N ALA A 94 19.41 -21.70 11.49
CA ALA A 94 19.63 -22.40 12.75
C ALA A 94 18.37 -23.11 13.24
N ALA A 95 17.22 -22.41 13.26
CA ALA A 95 15.94 -23.00 13.66
C ALA A 95 15.54 -24.19 12.76
N SER A 96 15.74 -24.07 11.45
CA SER A 96 15.45 -25.14 10.50
C SER A 96 16.35 -26.37 10.72
N LYS A 97 17.64 -26.16 11.01
CA LYS A 97 18.58 -27.24 11.37
C LYS A 97 18.16 -27.95 12.65
N THR A 98 17.80 -27.20 13.69
CA THR A 98 17.32 -27.78 14.96
C THR A 98 16.06 -28.62 14.72
N ARG A 99 15.08 -28.08 13.98
CA ARG A 99 13.86 -28.80 13.66
C ARG A 99 14.13 -30.11 12.91
N LEU A 100 15.05 -30.09 11.95
CA LEU A 100 15.46 -31.29 11.21
C LEU A 100 16.05 -32.34 12.17
N ILE A 101 16.94 -31.92 13.07
CA ILE A 101 17.56 -32.81 14.07
C ILE A 101 16.50 -33.39 15.01
N ASP A 102 15.55 -32.58 15.47
CA ASP A 102 14.49 -33.03 16.38
C ASP A 102 13.58 -34.06 15.71
N MET A 103 13.20 -33.85 14.45
CA MET A 103 12.42 -34.82 13.68
C MET A 103 13.16 -36.16 13.56
N ILE A 104 14.45 -36.12 13.23
CA ILE A 104 15.29 -37.31 13.14
C ILE A 104 15.37 -38.04 14.50
N ASN A 105 15.51 -37.28 15.59
CA ASN A 105 15.62 -37.86 16.94
C ASN A 105 14.31 -38.47 17.42
N GLU A 106 13.16 -37.88 17.08
CA GLU A 106 11.85 -38.44 17.45
C GLU A 106 11.60 -39.75 16.70
N GLU A 107 11.94 -39.85 15.41
CA GLU A 107 11.87 -41.10 14.65
C GLU A 107 12.77 -42.19 15.24
N LYS A 108 14.02 -41.86 15.62
CA LYS A 108 14.91 -42.78 16.33
C LYS A 108 14.30 -43.26 17.64
N LYS A 109 13.66 -42.37 18.39
CA LYS A 109 13.04 -42.66 19.67
C LYS A 109 11.84 -43.59 19.51
N GLN A 110 10.98 -43.36 18.51
CA GLN A 110 9.87 -44.26 18.19
C GLN A 110 10.38 -45.65 17.84
N LEU A 111 11.39 -45.76 16.98
CA LEU A 111 11.98 -47.05 16.62
C LEU A 111 12.55 -47.77 17.85
N LYS A 112 13.25 -47.05 18.73
CA LYS A 112 13.77 -47.61 19.99
C LYS A 112 12.64 -48.11 20.91
N ASN A 113 11.55 -47.35 21.03
CA ASN A 113 10.40 -47.73 21.83
C ASN A 113 9.73 -49.01 21.29
N ASN A 114 9.59 -49.13 19.97
CA ASN A 114 9.04 -50.33 19.34
C ASN A 114 9.90 -51.57 19.62
N PHE A 115 11.23 -51.46 19.47
CA PHE A 115 12.14 -52.55 19.83
C PHE A 115 12.05 -52.93 21.31
N THR A 116 11.88 -51.94 22.20
CA THR A 116 11.75 -52.19 23.64
C THR A 116 10.43 -52.87 23.99
N SER A 117 9.32 -52.45 23.38
CA SER A 117 8.00 -53.07 23.57
C SER A 117 8.00 -54.53 23.12
N MET A 118 8.49 -54.78 21.91
CA MET A 118 8.59 -56.13 21.36
C MET A 118 9.50 -57.03 22.20
N ALA A 119 10.62 -56.51 22.71
CA ALA A 119 11.49 -57.26 23.62
C ALA A 119 10.77 -57.67 24.93
N ASN A 120 9.97 -56.77 25.51
CA ASN A 120 9.20 -57.06 26.71
C ASN A 120 8.11 -58.12 26.45
N GLU A 121 7.37 -57.99 25.35
CA GLU A 121 6.34 -58.98 24.96
C GLU A 121 6.95 -60.37 24.78
N LEU A 122 8.07 -60.47 24.05
CA LEU A 122 8.79 -61.73 23.86
C LEU A 122 9.23 -62.33 25.20
N GLN A 123 9.78 -61.51 26.11
CA GLN A 123 10.27 -61.97 27.41
C GLN A 123 9.13 -62.47 28.32
N VAL A 124 7.99 -61.77 28.35
CA VAL A 124 6.82 -62.14 29.15
C VAL A 124 6.25 -63.47 28.67
N ASN A 125 6.03 -63.61 27.37
CA ASN A 125 5.44 -64.81 26.79
C ASN A 125 6.40 -66.01 26.82
N GLN A 126 7.71 -65.78 26.71
CA GLN A 126 8.72 -66.81 26.93
C GLN A 126 8.73 -67.32 28.37
N SER A 127 8.63 -66.42 29.36
CA SER A 127 8.65 -66.79 30.79
C SER A 127 7.36 -67.51 31.21
N GLY A 128 6.22 -67.15 30.61
CA GLY A 128 4.94 -67.82 30.81
C GLY A 128 4.76 -69.11 29.99
N ASN A 129 5.67 -69.37 29.04
CA ASN A 129 5.50 -70.39 28.00
C ASN A 129 4.15 -70.29 27.28
N ASP A 130 3.72 -69.05 27.02
CA ASP A 130 2.39 -68.67 26.52
C ASP A 130 2.54 -68.02 25.14
N TYR A 131 2.66 -68.85 24.10
CA TYR A 131 2.78 -68.40 22.72
C TYR A 131 2.21 -69.45 21.77
N VAL A 132 1.56 -68.99 20.70
CA VAL A 132 1.05 -69.82 19.60
C VAL A 132 1.61 -69.39 18.25
N GLU A 133 1.37 -70.17 17.20
CA GLU A 133 1.89 -69.93 15.86
C GLU A 133 1.49 -68.57 15.28
N THR A 134 0.32 -68.04 15.66
CA THR A 134 -0.12 -66.70 15.25
C THR A 134 0.72 -65.59 15.87
N ASP A 135 1.15 -65.75 17.12
CA ASP A 135 1.97 -64.74 17.81
C ASP A 135 3.38 -64.72 17.21
N LEU A 136 3.93 -65.89 16.89
CA LEU A 136 5.22 -66.01 16.20
C LEU A 136 5.19 -65.35 14.82
N GLN A 137 4.10 -65.49 14.07
CA GLN A 137 3.92 -64.81 12.78
C GLN A 137 3.82 -63.29 12.93
N GLU A 138 3.10 -62.81 13.95
CA GLU A 138 2.95 -61.38 14.21
C GLU A 138 4.27 -60.74 14.65
N TRP A 139 5.01 -61.33 15.58
CA TRP A 139 6.33 -60.82 15.97
C TRP A 139 7.34 -60.88 14.83
N GLN A 140 7.29 -61.90 13.97
CA GLN A 140 8.14 -61.96 12.78
C GLN A 140 7.84 -60.80 11.82
N LYS A 141 6.58 -60.42 11.66
CA LYS A 141 6.15 -59.28 10.86
C LYS A 141 6.63 -57.96 11.48
N GLN A 142 6.41 -57.76 12.77
CA GLN A 142 6.87 -56.56 13.49
C GLN A 142 8.39 -56.38 13.42
N LEU A 143 9.15 -57.47 13.54
CA LEU A 143 10.61 -57.47 13.40
C LEU A 143 11.03 -57.05 11.98
N ASN A 144 10.35 -57.56 10.95
CA ASN A 144 10.61 -57.18 9.56
C ASN A 144 10.30 -55.69 9.30
N ASP A 145 9.19 -55.18 9.82
CA ASP A 145 8.82 -53.76 9.69
C ASP A 145 9.84 -52.84 10.39
N CYS A 146 10.29 -53.21 11.59
CA CYS A 146 11.33 -52.48 12.30
C CYS A 146 12.67 -52.51 11.56
N LYS A 147 13.04 -53.65 10.96
CA LYS A 147 14.24 -53.79 10.13
C LYS A 147 14.19 -52.88 8.91
N GLN A 148 13.07 -52.86 8.19
CA GLN A 148 12.91 -52.02 7.00
C GLN A 148 13.02 -50.52 7.35
N LYS A 149 12.39 -50.09 8.43
CA LYS A 149 12.52 -48.70 8.92
C LYS A 149 13.95 -48.36 9.32
N PHE A 150 14.65 -49.27 9.98
CA PHE A 150 16.06 -49.08 10.33
C PHE A 150 16.97 -48.97 9.10
N GLU A 151 16.75 -49.80 8.08
CA GLU A 151 17.49 -49.73 6.81
C GLU A 151 17.22 -48.41 6.06
N GLN A 152 15.98 -47.93 6.05
CA GLN A 152 15.64 -46.59 5.51
C GLN A 152 16.37 -45.46 6.23
N PHE A 153 16.57 -45.60 7.54
CA PHE A 153 17.28 -44.62 8.36
C PHE A 153 18.80 -44.60 8.10
N LEU A 154 19.38 -45.72 7.65
CA LEU A 154 20.81 -45.87 7.38
C LEU A 154 21.22 -45.40 5.98
N LEU A 155 20.29 -45.36 5.02
CA LEU A 155 20.56 -44.86 3.68
C LEU A 155 20.83 -43.36 3.73
N SER A 156 22.04 -42.96 3.33
CA SER A 156 22.61 -41.61 3.47
C SER A 156 21.82 -40.50 2.76
N ASN A 157 20.89 -40.89 1.90
CA ASN A 157 19.84 -40.03 1.37
C ASN A 157 18.57 -40.36 2.15
N ASN A 158 18.27 -39.58 3.19
CA ASN A 158 17.02 -39.66 3.95
C ASN A 158 15.83 -39.44 3.00
N ASN A 159 15.39 -40.49 2.29
CA ASN A 159 14.27 -40.44 1.34
C ASN A 159 12.91 -40.14 2.03
N PHE A 160 12.91 -39.93 3.35
CA PHE A 160 11.74 -39.54 4.13
C PHE A 160 11.64 -38.02 4.40
N LEU A 161 12.71 -37.24 4.18
CA LEU A 161 12.70 -35.78 4.36
C LEU A 161 13.33 -35.04 3.18
N ASP A 162 12.56 -34.15 2.56
CA ASP A 162 13.01 -33.24 1.51
C ASP A 162 13.22 -31.81 2.08
N ILE A 163 14.24 -31.11 1.58
CA ILE A 163 14.54 -29.72 1.96
C ILE A 163 14.44 -28.84 0.73
N SER A 164 13.33 -28.11 0.62
CA SER A 164 13.13 -27.11 -0.44
C SER A 164 13.54 -25.71 0.02
N ILE A 165 14.61 -25.16 -0.54
CA ILE A 165 15.03 -23.77 -0.32
C ILE A 165 14.49 -22.91 -1.48
N LYS A 166 13.62 -21.94 -1.17
CA LYS A 166 13.08 -21.02 -2.18
C LYS A 166 14.13 -19.93 -2.53
N PRO A 167 14.33 -19.60 -3.82
CA PRO A 167 15.20 -18.50 -4.21
C PRO A 167 14.58 -17.15 -3.82
N THR A 168 15.40 -16.25 -3.27
CA THR A 168 15.04 -14.86 -2.97
C THR A 168 15.60 -13.96 -4.08
N ASP A 169 14.77 -13.08 -4.63
CA ASP A 169 15.23 -12.06 -5.58
C ASP A 169 16.02 -10.98 -4.84
N PHE A 170 17.35 -11.01 -4.97
CA PHE A 170 18.25 -10.04 -4.32
C PHE A 170 18.35 -8.72 -5.08
N GLU A 171 17.89 -8.64 -6.34
CA GLU A 171 18.07 -7.46 -7.17
C GLU A 171 17.12 -6.32 -6.80
N ASN A 172 15.92 -6.66 -6.29
CA ASN A 172 14.86 -5.68 -6.04
C ASN A 172 14.55 -5.43 -4.56
N ILE A 173 15.40 -5.90 -3.64
CA ILE A 173 15.14 -5.79 -2.20
C ILE A 173 15.25 -4.34 -1.70
N ILE A 174 16.14 -3.53 -2.29
CA ILE A 174 16.29 -2.11 -1.97
C ILE A 174 15.96 -1.28 -3.21
N SER A 175 14.99 -0.37 -3.08
CA SER A 175 14.70 0.65 -4.10
C SER A 175 15.09 2.05 -3.60
N ILE A 176 15.86 2.78 -4.41
CA ILE A 176 16.23 4.18 -4.13
C ILE A 176 15.39 5.07 -5.04
N ASN A 177 14.45 5.79 -4.43
CA ASN A 177 13.52 6.65 -5.15
C ASN A 177 13.88 8.13 -4.96
N ARG A 178 13.77 8.92 -6.03
CA ARG A 178 13.89 10.38 -5.94
C ARG A 178 12.54 10.97 -5.52
N SER A 179 12.54 11.73 -4.43
CA SER A 179 11.40 12.57 -4.05
C SER A 179 11.24 13.73 -5.04
N ASN A 180 10.00 14.18 -5.27
CA ASN A 180 9.65 15.24 -6.25
C ASN A 180 10.66 16.40 -6.32
N ASP A 181 11.16 16.68 -7.51
CA ASP A 181 12.06 17.81 -7.77
C ASP A 181 11.35 19.16 -7.52
N ILE A 182 12.02 20.05 -6.78
CA ILE A 182 11.61 21.46 -6.70
C ILE A 182 11.99 22.12 -8.04
N LYS A 183 10.98 22.48 -8.86
CA LYS A 183 11.19 23.21 -10.10
C LYS A 183 11.73 24.62 -9.81
N ILE A 184 13.01 24.85 -10.08
CA ILE A 184 13.62 26.18 -10.02
C ILE A 184 13.12 26.99 -11.22
N ARG A 185 12.39 28.09 -10.97
CA ARG A 185 11.95 29.01 -12.02
C ARG A 185 13.13 29.84 -12.50
N THR A 186 13.59 29.61 -13.74
CA THR A 186 14.58 30.48 -14.39
C THR A 186 13.88 31.62 -15.12
N ARG A 187 14.44 32.83 -15.06
CA ARG A 187 13.99 33.93 -15.94
C ARG A 187 14.48 33.63 -17.35
N LEU A 188 13.57 33.45 -18.31
CA LEU A 188 13.91 33.35 -19.73
C LEU A 188 14.57 34.67 -20.19
N PRO A 189 15.68 34.62 -20.93
CA PRO A 189 16.25 35.82 -21.54
C PRO A 189 15.26 36.40 -22.55
N THR A 190 14.89 37.66 -22.37
CA THR A 190 14.10 38.44 -23.33
C THR A 190 14.92 38.71 -24.57
N SER A 191 15.01 37.73 -25.48
CA SER A 191 15.28 37.82 -26.93
C SER A 191 15.52 36.41 -27.46
N GLN A 192 14.79 36.02 -28.51
CA GLN A 192 14.87 34.73 -29.24
C GLN A 192 14.04 33.58 -28.64
N THR A 193 12.75 33.56 -28.97
CA THR A 193 12.00 32.31 -29.05
C THR A 193 11.13 32.32 -30.30
N ARG A 194 11.70 31.80 -31.39
CA ARG A 194 10.94 31.18 -32.47
C ARG A 194 11.73 29.93 -32.86
N MET A 195 11.43 28.81 -32.19
CA MET A 195 11.37 27.49 -32.83
C MET A 195 10.91 26.42 -31.83
N VAL A 196 9.77 25.83 -32.20
CA VAL A 196 9.36 24.43 -32.02
C VAL A 196 9.34 23.87 -30.59
N ILE A 197 8.17 23.93 -29.96
CA ILE A 197 7.66 22.79 -29.19
C ILE A 197 6.23 22.52 -29.64
N ASN A 198 6.05 21.32 -30.16
CA ASN A 198 4.82 20.80 -30.73
C ASN A 198 4.17 19.94 -29.65
N GLU A 199 3.25 20.48 -28.84
CA GLU A 199 2.42 19.68 -27.93
C GLU A 199 0.95 20.08 -28.01
N ARG A 200 0.11 19.05 -28.12
CA ARG A 200 -1.25 19.04 -28.66
C ARG A 200 -2.25 19.62 -27.65
N ASN A 201 -3.14 20.48 -28.16
CA ASN A 201 -4.28 21.06 -27.43
C ASN A 201 -5.35 20.00 -27.10
N ILE A 202 -5.95 20.07 -25.90
CA ILE A 202 -7.11 19.26 -25.49
C ILE A 202 -8.39 20.12 -25.66
N THR A 203 -9.41 19.59 -26.33
CA THR A 203 -10.71 20.23 -26.59
C THR A 203 -11.81 19.73 -25.66
N CYS A 204 -12.64 20.62 -25.11
CA CYS A 204 -13.87 20.27 -24.38
C CYS A 204 -15.00 19.91 -25.38
N LYS A 205 -15.57 18.70 -25.29
CA LYS A 205 -16.57 18.15 -26.23
C LYS A 205 -17.98 18.77 -26.17
N HIS A 206 -18.18 19.90 -25.48
CA HIS A 206 -19.53 20.50 -25.37
C HIS A 206 -19.67 21.96 -25.82
N CYS A 207 -18.59 22.73 -26.00
CA CYS A 207 -18.72 24.16 -26.36
C CYS A 207 -17.67 24.74 -27.32
N GLU A 208 -16.80 23.91 -27.93
CA GLU A 208 -15.87 24.27 -29.02
C GLU A 208 -15.13 25.64 -28.90
N ARG A 209 -14.64 26.02 -27.72
CA ARG A 209 -13.73 27.20 -27.56
C ARG A 209 -12.43 26.86 -26.81
N TYR A 210 -11.37 27.60 -27.16
CA TYR A 210 -9.96 27.38 -26.78
C TYR A 210 -9.56 28.14 -25.49
N PHE A 211 -8.70 27.55 -24.65
CA PHE A 211 -8.12 28.24 -23.48
C PHE A 211 -6.59 27.99 -23.35
N PRO A 212 -5.77 29.03 -23.12
CA PRO A 212 -4.37 28.88 -22.77
C PRO A 212 -4.18 28.65 -21.25
N LYS A 213 -3.33 27.68 -20.88
CA LYS A 213 -2.95 27.42 -19.48
C LYS A 213 -1.99 28.51 -18.96
N SER A 214 -2.52 29.66 -18.56
CA SER A 214 -1.77 30.60 -17.71
C SER A 214 -2.66 31.63 -17.02
N SER A 215 -3.52 31.19 -16.12
CA SER A 215 -4.02 32.01 -15.00
C SER A 215 -4.79 31.10 -14.04
N GLY A 216 -4.37 31.04 -12.78
CA GLY A 216 -5.05 30.29 -11.71
C GLY A 216 -6.39 30.89 -11.30
N HIS A 217 -7.31 31.05 -12.24
CA HIS A 217 -8.71 31.37 -11.98
C HIS A 217 -9.57 30.31 -12.67
N VAL A 218 -10.27 29.51 -11.85
CA VAL A 218 -11.35 28.62 -12.28
C VAL A 218 -12.64 29.41 -12.10
N GLU A 219 -13.08 30.13 -13.13
CA GLU A 219 -14.47 30.58 -13.20
C GLU A 219 -15.31 29.45 -13.80
N PHE A 220 -16.31 29.01 -13.04
CA PHE A 220 -17.22 27.92 -13.40
C PHE A 220 -18.20 28.38 -14.50
N CYS A 221 -18.59 27.45 -15.38
CA CYS A 221 -19.27 27.76 -16.64
C CYS A 221 -20.75 28.17 -16.53
N SER A 222 -21.42 28.04 -15.38
CA SER A 222 -22.78 28.57 -15.13
C SER A 222 -23.24 28.35 -13.68
N ALA A 223 -24.32 29.03 -13.25
CA ALA A 223 -24.94 28.90 -11.92
C ALA A 223 -25.51 27.49 -11.63
N ASP A 224 -25.82 26.71 -12.67
CA ASP A 224 -26.26 25.31 -12.51
C ASP A 224 -25.11 24.36 -12.11
N CYS A 225 -23.86 24.80 -12.23
CA CYS A 225 -22.69 24.03 -11.79
C CYS A 225 -22.36 24.24 -10.30
N SER A 226 -22.94 25.24 -9.62
CA SER A 226 -22.73 25.47 -8.18
C SER A 226 -23.70 24.71 -7.27
N GLU A 227 -24.92 24.38 -7.73
CA GLU A 227 -25.93 23.72 -6.87
C GLU A 227 -25.70 22.21 -6.68
N ARG A 228 -24.86 21.57 -7.49
CA ARG A 228 -24.52 20.13 -7.34
C ARG A 228 -23.47 19.84 -6.26
N TYR A 229 -22.88 20.86 -5.64
CA TYR A 229 -21.76 20.69 -4.69
C TYR A 229 -22.12 20.91 -3.22
N THR A 230 -23.33 21.37 -2.89
CA THR A 230 -23.71 21.73 -1.51
C THR A 230 -24.72 20.79 -0.84
N THR A 231 -25.16 19.71 -1.50
CA THR A 231 -26.12 18.74 -0.92
C THR A 231 -25.68 17.30 -1.15
N LYS A 232 -24.60 16.86 -0.50
CA LYS A 232 -24.30 15.43 -0.31
C LYS A 232 -23.36 15.14 0.88
N TYR A 233 -23.58 15.85 1.97
CA TYR A 233 -23.23 15.39 3.32
C TYR A 233 -24.37 15.86 4.23
N SER A 234 -25.56 15.31 3.98
CA SER A 234 -26.61 15.33 4.99
C SER A 234 -26.30 14.23 5.99
N ASP A 235 -26.15 14.65 7.24
CA ASP A 235 -26.23 13.83 8.43
C ASP A 235 -27.44 12.89 8.35
N ASP A 236 -27.21 11.61 8.05
CA ASP A 236 -28.07 10.55 8.55
C ASP A 236 -27.38 9.97 9.79
N ASN A 237 -27.74 10.55 10.92
CA ASN A 237 -27.64 9.90 12.23
C ASN A 237 -28.65 8.74 12.25
N SER A 238 -28.30 7.63 11.62
CA SER A 238 -28.86 6.33 11.96
C SER A 238 -27.77 5.53 12.66
N ASP A 239 -27.92 5.44 13.97
CA ASP A 239 -27.31 4.44 14.83
C ASP A 239 -27.74 3.07 14.29
N ASP A 240 -26.92 2.45 13.45
CA ASP A 240 -27.10 1.05 13.07
C ASP A 240 -25.78 0.29 13.17
N GLY A 241 -25.87 -0.85 13.84
CA GLY A 241 -24.74 -1.59 14.35
C GLY A 241 -23.97 -2.33 13.26
N GLY A 242 -22.64 -2.16 13.28
CA GLY A 242 -21.70 -3.15 12.74
C GLY A 242 -21.84 -3.43 11.25
N ASP A 243 -21.71 -2.42 10.40
CA ASP A 243 -21.66 -2.63 8.95
C ASP A 243 -20.21 -2.69 8.43
N ASN A 244 -19.80 -3.88 7.98
CA ASN A 244 -18.53 -4.14 7.28
C ASN A 244 -18.53 -3.59 5.83
N GLY A 245 -19.60 -2.92 5.37
CA GLY A 245 -19.84 -2.56 3.96
C GLY A 245 -18.99 -1.41 3.37
N GLY A 246 -18.06 -0.83 4.13
CA GLY A 246 -17.33 0.37 3.71
C GLY A 246 -15.98 0.15 3.00
N ASP A 247 -15.43 -1.06 3.07
CA ASP A 247 -14.02 -1.29 2.73
C ASP A 247 -13.92 -2.11 1.43
N GLY A 248 -13.17 -1.60 0.46
CA GLY A 248 -13.16 -2.14 -0.90
C GLY A 248 -12.77 -3.62 -0.92
N CYS A 249 -13.71 -4.53 -1.20
CA CYS A 249 -13.49 -5.98 -1.23
C CYS A 249 -14.34 -6.68 -2.31
N PHE A 250 -13.94 -7.90 -2.66
CA PHE A 250 -14.59 -8.77 -3.61
C PHE A 250 -15.30 -9.93 -2.91
N HIS A 251 -16.43 -10.37 -3.46
CA HIS A 251 -17.12 -11.58 -3.00
C HIS A 251 -16.32 -12.85 -3.31
N GLU A 252 -16.39 -13.86 -2.43
CA GLU A 252 -15.60 -15.10 -2.47
C GLU A 252 -15.72 -15.90 -3.79
N ASN A 253 -16.88 -15.80 -4.44
CA ASN A 253 -17.20 -16.53 -5.66
C ASN A 253 -16.95 -15.74 -6.96
N CYS A 254 -16.40 -14.52 -6.89
CA CYS A 254 -15.92 -13.83 -8.09
C CYS A 254 -14.73 -14.58 -8.70
N VAL A 255 -14.46 -14.35 -9.99
CA VAL A 255 -13.36 -15.00 -10.73
C VAL A 255 -12.32 -13.99 -11.18
N VAL A 256 -11.05 -14.29 -10.93
CA VAL A 256 -9.89 -13.48 -11.29
C VAL A 256 -9.21 -14.08 -12.51
N LEU A 257 -8.79 -13.24 -13.46
CA LEU A 257 -8.03 -13.66 -14.65
C LEU A 257 -6.54 -13.85 -14.34
N LEU A 258 -6.03 -15.06 -14.57
CA LEU A 258 -4.62 -15.41 -14.43
C LEU A 258 -3.82 -15.06 -15.69
N SER A 259 -2.49 -14.95 -15.57
CA SER A 259 -1.60 -14.63 -16.71
C SER A 259 -1.72 -15.61 -17.87
N ASN A 260 -1.90 -16.90 -17.56
CA ASN A 260 -2.10 -17.99 -18.52
C ASN A 260 -3.48 -17.98 -19.22
N GLY A 261 -4.35 -17.02 -18.90
CA GLY A 261 -5.68 -16.88 -19.50
C GLY A 261 -6.77 -17.74 -18.84
N LEU A 262 -6.41 -18.58 -17.86
CA LEU A 262 -7.39 -19.27 -17.03
C LEU A 262 -7.98 -18.33 -15.96
N THR A 263 -9.05 -18.77 -15.32
CA THR A 263 -9.67 -18.05 -14.22
C THR A 263 -9.60 -18.84 -12.92
N LYS A 264 -9.46 -18.14 -11.80
CA LYS A 264 -9.48 -18.72 -10.45
C LYS A 264 -10.51 -17.99 -9.59
N LEU A 265 -11.17 -18.69 -8.67
CA LEU A 265 -12.05 -18.02 -7.71
C LEU A 265 -11.25 -17.11 -6.79
N VAL A 266 -11.83 -15.98 -6.43
CA VAL A 266 -11.26 -14.99 -5.52
C VAL A 266 -10.80 -15.64 -4.21
N LYS A 267 -11.62 -16.52 -3.62
CA LYS A 267 -11.28 -17.27 -2.40
C LYS A 267 -10.13 -18.26 -2.54
N ASP A 268 -9.79 -18.64 -3.76
CA ASP A 268 -8.72 -19.61 -4.06
C ASP A 268 -7.42 -18.93 -4.46
N ILE A 269 -7.40 -17.60 -4.60
CA ILE A 269 -6.18 -16.83 -4.86
C ILE A 269 -5.22 -16.97 -3.68
N ARG A 270 -3.94 -17.19 -3.99
CA ARG A 270 -2.84 -17.35 -3.02
C ARG A 270 -1.68 -16.45 -3.40
N ARG A 271 -0.83 -16.12 -2.43
CA ARG A 271 0.46 -15.47 -2.69
C ARG A 271 1.25 -16.30 -3.71
N GLY A 272 1.84 -15.61 -4.68
CA GLY A 272 2.58 -16.22 -5.79
C GLY A 272 1.73 -16.55 -7.01
N ASP A 273 0.39 -16.46 -6.93
CA ASP A 273 -0.44 -16.50 -8.14
C ASP A 273 -0.10 -15.30 -9.03
N VAL A 274 -0.05 -15.54 -10.35
CA VAL A 274 0.29 -14.53 -11.35
C VAL A 274 -0.96 -14.13 -12.12
N LEU A 275 -1.33 -12.86 -12.02
CA LEU A 275 -2.54 -12.29 -12.61
C LEU A 275 -2.22 -11.59 -13.92
N ARG A 276 -3.21 -11.57 -14.83
CA ARG A 276 -3.16 -10.74 -16.02
C ARG A 276 -3.64 -9.34 -15.69
N THR A 277 -2.88 -8.33 -16.08
CA THR A 277 -3.24 -6.91 -15.91
C THR A 277 -3.78 -6.33 -17.22
N PRO A 278 -4.49 -5.18 -17.19
CA PRO A 278 -5.06 -4.58 -18.39
C PRO A 278 -4.07 -4.14 -19.47
N ASP A 279 -2.85 -3.79 -19.07
CA ASP A 279 -1.78 -3.43 -20.00
C ASP A 279 -1.13 -4.64 -20.67
N GLY A 280 -1.62 -5.86 -20.39
CA GLY A 280 -1.10 -7.12 -20.90
C GLY A 280 0.13 -7.62 -20.16
N SER A 281 0.57 -6.94 -19.10
CA SER A 281 1.64 -7.43 -18.24
C SER A 281 1.13 -8.48 -17.23
N GLU A 282 2.07 -9.03 -16.48
CA GLU A 282 1.82 -10.05 -15.46
C GLU A 282 2.18 -9.47 -14.09
N ALA A 283 1.28 -9.58 -13.11
CA ALA A 283 1.52 -9.12 -11.74
C ALA A 283 1.35 -10.25 -10.74
N THR A 284 2.26 -10.34 -9.77
CA THR A 284 2.27 -11.41 -8.76
C THR A 284 1.52 -10.97 -7.51
N VAL A 285 0.66 -11.84 -7.00
CA VAL A 285 -0.01 -11.62 -5.71
C VAL A 285 1.01 -11.73 -4.57
N THR A 286 1.19 -10.64 -3.80
CA THR A 286 2.10 -10.59 -2.64
C THR A 286 1.36 -10.83 -1.33
N TYR A 287 0.12 -10.33 -1.21
CA TYR A 287 -0.76 -10.61 -0.07
C TYR A 287 -2.19 -10.91 -0.52
N VAL A 288 -2.84 -11.77 0.24
CA VAL A 288 -4.28 -12.04 0.18
C VAL A 288 -4.86 -11.67 1.54
N VAL A 289 -5.85 -10.79 1.54
CA VAL A 289 -6.58 -10.36 2.73
C VAL A 289 -7.96 -10.98 2.66
N LYS A 290 -8.31 -11.77 3.67
CA LYS A 290 -9.63 -12.34 3.89
C LYS A 290 -10.31 -11.61 5.04
N ILE A 291 -11.54 -11.17 4.85
CA ILE A 291 -12.36 -10.52 5.86
C ILE A 291 -13.63 -11.34 6.06
N THR A 292 -13.85 -11.85 7.27
CA THR A 292 -15.08 -12.56 7.60
C THR A 292 -16.24 -11.57 7.76
N CYS A 293 -17.39 -11.87 7.17
CA CYS A 293 -18.58 -11.02 7.24
C CYS A 293 -19.34 -11.22 8.55
N ALA A 294 -19.76 -10.13 9.18
CA ALA A 294 -20.67 -10.22 10.32
C ALA A 294 -22.00 -10.84 9.88
N LYS A 295 -22.49 -11.84 10.63
CA LYS A 295 -23.78 -12.51 10.38
C LYS A 295 -23.89 -13.20 8.99
N GLY A 296 -22.77 -13.45 8.31
CA GLY A 296 -22.75 -14.12 7.00
C GLY A 296 -23.41 -13.34 5.86
N LYS A 297 -23.46 -12.01 5.99
CA LYS A 297 -24.06 -11.11 5.00
C LYS A 297 -23.20 -9.87 4.78
N ALA A 298 -23.33 -9.27 3.60
CA ALA A 298 -22.70 -7.99 3.26
C ALA A 298 -23.55 -7.18 2.26
N SER A 299 -23.48 -5.85 2.36
CA SER A 299 -24.02 -4.95 1.34
C SER A 299 -23.08 -4.93 0.13
N MET A 300 -23.58 -5.36 -1.03
CA MET A 300 -22.80 -5.59 -2.24
C MET A 300 -23.52 -5.08 -3.49
N VAL A 301 -22.74 -4.75 -4.52
CA VAL A 301 -23.24 -4.39 -5.86
C VAL A 301 -22.95 -5.52 -6.83
N THR A 302 -23.97 -5.95 -7.58
CA THR A 302 -23.87 -7.03 -8.59
C THR A 302 -23.96 -6.48 -10.01
N PHE A 303 -23.01 -6.89 -10.86
CA PHE A 303 -22.98 -6.59 -12.29
C PHE A 303 -23.40 -7.79 -13.12
N ASP A 304 -23.86 -7.55 -14.36
CA ASP A 304 -24.33 -8.60 -15.26
C ASP A 304 -23.22 -9.57 -15.69
N CYS A 305 -21.96 -9.14 -15.63
CA CYS A 305 -20.79 -10.01 -15.85
C CYS A 305 -20.47 -10.95 -14.68
N GLY A 306 -21.27 -10.90 -13.62
CA GLY A 306 -21.09 -11.70 -12.41
C GLY A 306 -20.14 -11.12 -11.37
N LEU A 307 -19.61 -9.91 -11.58
CA LEU A 307 -18.85 -9.21 -10.53
C LEU A 307 -19.78 -8.87 -9.36
N ILE A 308 -19.38 -9.26 -8.15
CA ILE A 308 -20.04 -8.91 -6.89
C ILE A 308 -18.99 -8.26 -5.99
N ILE A 309 -19.22 -7.00 -5.64
CA ILE A 309 -18.18 -6.13 -5.08
C ILE A 309 -18.77 -5.12 -4.09
N THR A 310 -17.98 -4.67 -3.12
CA THR A 310 -18.48 -3.68 -2.15
C THR A 310 -18.74 -2.31 -2.81
N PRO A 311 -19.74 -1.55 -2.32
CA PRO A 311 -20.18 -0.27 -2.89
C PRO A 311 -19.10 0.75 -3.22
N TRP A 312 -18.05 0.79 -2.38
CA TRP A 312 -16.99 1.79 -2.40
C TRP A 312 -15.68 1.30 -3.00
N HIS A 313 -15.65 0.11 -3.60
CA HIS A 313 -14.44 -0.41 -4.25
C HIS A 313 -14.29 0.21 -5.66
N PRO A 314 -13.23 0.99 -5.96
CA PRO A 314 -13.07 1.59 -7.28
C PRO A 314 -12.94 0.57 -8.41
N ILE A 315 -13.79 0.69 -9.42
CA ILE A 315 -13.70 -0.09 -10.67
C ILE A 315 -13.49 0.85 -11.86
N ARG A 316 -12.79 0.39 -12.89
CA ARG A 316 -12.54 1.17 -14.10
C ARG A 316 -13.47 0.71 -15.23
N ILE A 317 -14.29 1.63 -15.71
CA ILE A 317 -15.22 1.43 -16.84
C ILE A 317 -14.97 2.55 -17.84
N ASP A 318 -14.75 2.18 -19.11
CA ASP A 318 -14.44 3.11 -20.20
C ASP A 318 -13.27 4.06 -19.86
N GLY A 319 -12.25 3.53 -19.17
CA GLY A 319 -11.06 4.28 -18.76
C GLY A 319 -11.23 5.19 -17.54
N ASN A 320 -12.41 5.23 -16.91
CA ASN A 320 -12.69 6.09 -15.76
C ASN A 320 -12.95 5.26 -14.49
N TRP A 321 -12.35 5.67 -13.37
CA TRP A 321 -12.62 5.09 -12.06
C TRP A 321 -13.99 5.53 -11.56
N LYS A 322 -14.80 4.58 -11.09
CA LYS A 322 -16.16 4.80 -10.57
C LYS A 322 -16.39 3.92 -9.35
N PHE A 323 -17.24 4.38 -8.43
CA PHE A 323 -17.75 3.52 -7.37
C PHE A 323 -18.94 2.69 -7.88
N PRO A 324 -18.98 1.37 -7.60
CA PRO A 324 -20.08 0.49 -7.96
C PRO A 324 -21.47 1.03 -7.60
N ARG A 325 -21.60 1.67 -6.43
CA ARG A 325 -22.87 2.22 -5.96
C ARG A 325 -23.42 3.38 -6.78
N ASP A 326 -22.54 4.10 -7.47
CA ASP A 326 -22.94 5.19 -8.37
C ASP A 326 -23.45 4.64 -9.72
N ILE A 327 -23.29 3.34 -9.97
CA ILE A 327 -23.66 2.67 -11.21
C ILE A 327 -24.90 1.79 -11.02
N ARG A 328 -24.98 1.04 -9.91
CA ARG A 328 -26.08 0.10 -9.60
C ARG A 328 -26.43 0.12 -8.13
N HIS A 329 -27.65 -0.29 -7.81
CA HIS A 329 -28.12 -0.42 -6.43
C HIS A 329 -27.38 -1.54 -5.69
N GLU A 330 -26.87 -1.20 -4.50
CA GLU A 330 -26.38 -2.16 -3.53
C GLU A 330 -27.53 -2.95 -2.88
N LYS A 331 -27.28 -4.21 -2.56
CA LYS A 331 -28.22 -5.12 -1.89
C LYS A 331 -27.48 -5.90 -0.83
N GLU A 332 -28.17 -6.22 0.26
CA GLU A 332 -27.67 -7.18 1.23
C GLU A 332 -27.78 -8.59 0.62
N ILE A 333 -26.64 -9.29 0.54
CA ILE A 333 -26.55 -10.66 0.04
C ILE A 333 -25.90 -11.56 1.09
N GLU A 334 -26.12 -12.88 0.97
CA GLU A 334 -25.31 -13.87 1.68
C GLU A 334 -23.86 -13.79 1.19
N CYS A 335 -22.94 -13.59 2.12
CA CYS A 335 -21.52 -13.49 1.86
C CYS A 335 -20.81 -13.87 3.16
N GLN A 336 -20.08 -14.98 3.15
CA GLN A 336 -19.39 -15.44 4.35
C GLN A 336 -18.08 -14.67 4.53
N GLU A 337 -17.41 -14.39 3.41
CA GLU A 337 -16.03 -13.95 3.40
C GLU A 337 -15.79 -13.03 2.20
N MET A 338 -15.17 -11.89 2.42
CA MET A 338 -14.73 -10.99 1.36
C MET A 338 -13.21 -11.00 1.25
N TYR A 339 -12.71 -10.63 0.08
CA TYR A 339 -11.29 -10.72 -0.22
C TYR A 339 -10.78 -9.45 -0.90
N ASN A 340 -9.53 -9.10 -0.65
CA ASN A 340 -8.76 -8.15 -1.46
C ASN A 340 -7.29 -8.62 -1.51
N PHE A 341 -6.51 -8.07 -2.43
CA PHE A 341 -5.16 -8.52 -2.71
C PHE A 341 -4.18 -7.34 -2.73
N VAL A 342 -2.90 -7.64 -2.59
CA VAL A 342 -1.80 -6.73 -2.94
C VAL A 342 -1.03 -7.38 -4.08
N LEU A 343 -0.72 -6.60 -5.11
CA LEU A 343 0.13 -7.02 -6.23
C LEU A 343 1.53 -6.40 -6.09
N ASP A 344 2.53 -7.03 -6.68
CA ASP A 344 3.90 -6.51 -6.74
C ASP A 344 4.04 -5.26 -7.61
N LYS A 345 3.21 -5.15 -8.66
CA LYS A 345 3.14 -4.02 -9.59
C LYS A 345 1.77 -3.92 -10.24
N CYS A 346 1.56 -2.84 -10.99
CA CYS A 346 0.33 -2.49 -11.73
C CYS A 346 -0.91 -2.26 -10.84
N HIS A 347 -1.16 -3.09 -9.82
CA HIS A 347 -2.23 -2.95 -8.83
C HIS A 347 -3.65 -2.85 -9.43
N ILE A 348 -3.86 -3.44 -10.61
CA ILE A 348 -5.15 -3.57 -11.25
C ILE A 348 -5.35 -5.04 -11.63
N SER A 349 -6.44 -5.63 -11.15
CA SER A 349 -6.84 -7.00 -11.41
C SER A 349 -8.07 -7.04 -12.32
N ILE A 350 -8.15 -8.03 -13.20
CA ILE A 350 -9.34 -8.27 -14.03
C ILE A 350 -10.21 -9.31 -13.33
N ILE A 351 -11.35 -8.89 -12.80
CA ILE A 351 -12.27 -9.72 -12.03
C ILE A 351 -13.64 -9.73 -12.72
N ASN A 352 -14.12 -10.92 -13.08
CA ASN A 352 -15.34 -11.07 -13.87
C ASN A 352 -15.36 -10.18 -15.14
N GLY A 353 -14.18 -9.99 -15.75
CA GLY A 353 -13.99 -9.17 -16.95
C GLY A 353 -13.94 -7.65 -16.73
N LEU A 354 -14.06 -7.17 -15.48
CA LEU A 354 -13.93 -5.75 -15.14
C LEU A 354 -12.60 -5.46 -14.45
N GLU A 355 -12.10 -4.24 -14.65
CA GLU A 355 -10.84 -3.78 -14.09
C GLU A 355 -11.08 -3.23 -12.68
N CYS A 356 -10.51 -3.89 -11.67
CA CYS A 356 -10.66 -3.54 -10.27
C CYS A 356 -9.30 -3.19 -9.65
N VAL A 357 -9.27 -2.20 -8.79
CA VAL A 357 -8.02 -1.81 -8.10
C VAL A 357 -7.68 -2.79 -6.97
N THR A 358 -6.41 -3.02 -6.70
CA THR A 358 -5.96 -3.79 -5.53
C THR A 358 -5.41 -2.87 -4.44
N LEU A 359 -5.15 -3.40 -3.24
CA LEU A 359 -4.52 -2.63 -2.17
C LEU A 359 -3.10 -2.17 -2.54
N GLY A 360 -2.66 -1.08 -1.91
CA GLY A 360 -1.30 -0.55 -2.06
C GLY A 360 -1.01 0.14 -3.39
N HIS A 361 -2.04 0.48 -4.17
CA HIS A 361 -1.90 0.89 -5.58
C HIS A 361 -1.21 2.24 -5.83
N ASN A 362 -1.13 3.13 -4.82
CA ASN A 362 -0.45 4.43 -4.90
C ASN A 362 -0.94 5.38 -6.02
N PHE A 363 -2.15 5.14 -6.54
CA PHE A 363 -2.78 5.98 -7.57
C PHE A 363 -3.38 7.24 -6.96
N LYS A 364 -3.43 8.29 -7.79
CA LYS A 364 -3.95 9.61 -7.46
C LYS A 364 -5.07 9.96 -8.42
N GLY A 365 -6.10 10.64 -7.91
CA GLY A 365 -7.25 11.03 -8.70
C GLY A 365 -8.57 10.83 -7.97
N GLU A 366 -9.63 11.34 -8.59
CA GLU A 366 -11.00 11.20 -8.11
C GLU A 366 -11.39 9.71 -8.04
N VAL A 367 -12.17 9.34 -7.01
CA VAL A 367 -12.59 7.95 -6.69
C VAL A 367 -11.46 7.03 -6.23
N ILE A 368 -10.34 7.01 -6.95
CA ILE A 368 -9.26 6.03 -6.77
C ILE A 368 -8.30 6.37 -5.63
N GLU A 369 -8.10 7.64 -5.31
CA GLU A 369 -7.18 8.03 -4.25
C GLU A 369 -7.77 7.74 -2.87
N HIS A 370 -7.03 6.95 -2.07
CA HIS A 370 -7.41 6.65 -0.70
C HIS A 370 -6.22 6.86 0.27
N PRO A 371 -6.41 7.53 1.42
CA PRO A 371 -5.32 7.92 2.34
C PRO A 371 -4.59 6.76 3.04
N TYR A 372 -5.18 5.57 2.97
CA TYR A 372 -4.67 4.34 3.58
C TYR A 372 -4.58 3.17 2.59
N PHE A 373 -5.72 2.58 2.18
CA PHE A 373 -5.78 1.43 1.24
C PHE A 373 -5.04 1.66 -0.09
N GLY A 374 -4.95 2.91 -0.55
CA GLY A 374 -4.21 3.28 -1.75
C GLY A 374 -2.74 3.63 -1.52
N THR A 375 -2.15 3.29 -0.37
CA THR A 375 -0.78 3.69 -0.02
C THR A 375 0.03 2.51 0.52
N ALA A 376 1.35 2.68 0.69
CA ALA A 376 2.19 1.66 1.32
C ALA A 376 1.78 1.32 2.76
N LYS A 377 1.02 2.19 3.46
CA LYS A 377 0.60 1.98 4.85
C LYS A 377 -0.18 0.67 5.05
N VAL A 378 -1.06 0.31 4.12
CA VAL A 378 -1.78 -0.97 4.22
C VAL A 378 -0.83 -2.15 4.03
N VAL A 379 0.18 -2.02 3.18
CA VAL A 379 1.18 -3.06 2.96
C VAL A 379 2.08 -3.22 4.18
N ASP A 380 2.47 -2.11 4.81
CA ASP A 380 3.25 -2.10 6.05
C ASP A 380 2.49 -2.79 7.20
N ASP A 381 1.20 -2.50 7.36
CA ASP A 381 0.36 -3.16 8.36
C ASP A 381 0.21 -4.67 8.09
N LEU A 382 -0.02 -5.07 6.83
CA LEU A 382 -0.09 -6.48 6.46
C LEU A 382 1.23 -7.21 6.71
N TYR A 383 2.36 -6.58 6.38
CA TYR A 383 3.70 -7.10 6.66
C TYR A 383 3.92 -7.29 8.16
N ALA A 384 3.52 -6.31 8.98
CA ALA A 384 3.61 -6.42 10.43
C ALA A 384 2.72 -7.55 11.02
N MET A 385 1.60 -7.87 10.36
CA MET A 385 0.69 -8.95 10.78
C MET A 385 1.12 -10.35 10.31
N ASP A 386 1.84 -10.45 9.20
CA ASP A 386 2.25 -11.73 8.61
C ASP A 386 3.52 -12.29 9.25
N THR A 387 3.47 -12.55 10.57
CA THR A 387 4.60 -13.07 11.35
C THR A 387 5.09 -14.44 10.87
N LEU A 388 4.29 -15.16 10.09
CA LEU A 388 4.62 -16.46 9.50
C LEU A 388 5.04 -16.36 8.03
N ASN A 389 5.05 -15.15 7.45
CA ASN A 389 5.39 -14.87 6.06
C ASN A 389 4.60 -15.74 5.05
N THR A 390 3.34 -15.97 5.34
CA THR A 390 2.42 -16.79 4.53
C THR A 390 1.84 -16.03 3.34
N GLY A 391 1.83 -14.70 3.41
CA GLY A 391 1.10 -13.84 2.48
C GLY A 391 -0.41 -13.86 2.64
N PHE A 392 -0.95 -14.46 3.71
CA PHE A 392 -2.38 -14.60 3.92
C PHE A 392 -2.77 -14.00 5.27
N ILE A 393 -3.62 -12.98 5.24
CA ILE A 393 -4.10 -12.28 6.43
C ILE A 393 -5.60 -12.46 6.57
N GLU A 394 -6.02 -13.02 7.69
CA GLU A 394 -7.43 -13.10 8.07
C GLU A 394 -7.76 -11.98 9.06
N LEU A 395 -8.84 -11.25 8.76
CA LEU A 395 -9.37 -10.14 9.53
C LEU A 395 -10.80 -10.45 9.97
N LEU A 396 -11.13 -10.07 11.19
CA LEU A 396 -12.48 -10.19 11.73
C LEU A 396 -13.33 -8.98 11.32
N PRO A 397 -14.66 -9.06 11.47
CA PRO A 397 -15.51 -7.88 11.41
C PRO A 397 -14.97 -6.75 12.29
N ASN A 398 -15.03 -5.51 11.81
CA ASN A 398 -14.54 -4.31 12.51
C ASN A 398 -13.01 -4.24 12.74
N SER A 399 -12.21 -4.95 11.96
CA SER A 399 -10.74 -4.84 11.98
C SER A 399 -10.20 -3.50 11.44
N THR A 400 -11.03 -2.67 10.81
CA THR A 400 -10.64 -1.36 10.28
C THR A 400 -10.68 -0.24 11.33
N ILE A 401 -9.65 0.60 11.33
CA ILE A 401 -9.55 1.80 12.15
C ILE A 401 -9.93 3.00 11.27
N ARG A 402 -10.88 3.80 11.73
CA ARG A 402 -11.38 4.98 11.01
C ARG A 402 -11.02 6.26 11.74
N ASP A 403 -10.68 7.29 10.97
CA ASP A 403 -10.53 8.65 11.50
C ASP A 403 -11.89 9.17 12.02
N SER A 404 -11.89 9.78 13.20
CA SER A 404 -13.13 10.18 13.88
C SER A 404 -13.86 11.32 13.19
N LYS A 405 -13.16 12.13 12.39
CA LYS A 405 -13.73 13.30 11.70
C LYS A 405 -14.16 12.98 10.28
N THR A 406 -13.28 12.31 9.53
CA THR A 406 -13.49 12.02 8.11
C THR A 406 -14.16 10.68 7.86
N ARG A 407 -14.21 9.79 8.86
CA ARG A 407 -14.68 8.39 8.77
C ARG A 407 -13.91 7.52 7.77
N LEU A 408 -12.86 8.04 7.14
CA LEU A 408 -11.97 7.31 6.25
C LEU A 408 -11.12 6.32 7.04
N VAL A 409 -10.80 5.18 6.41
CA VAL A 409 -9.91 4.20 7.04
C VAL A 409 -8.49 4.74 7.09
N THR A 410 -7.86 4.57 8.26
CA THR A 410 -6.49 5.00 8.54
C THR A 410 -5.57 3.84 8.95
N GLY A 411 -6.12 2.65 9.21
CA GLY A 411 -5.38 1.48 9.64
C GLY A 411 -6.23 0.20 9.63
N ILE A 412 -5.58 -0.95 9.70
CA ILE A 412 -6.20 -2.24 10.04
C ILE A 412 -5.51 -2.86 11.24
N ARG A 413 -6.23 -3.68 12.01
CA ARG A 413 -5.67 -4.42 13.15
C ARG A 413 -6.25 -5.83 13.25
N ARG A 414 -5.46 -6.77 13.77
CA ARG A 414 -6.00 -8.02 14.30
C ARG A 414 -6.72 -7.74 15.62
N PHE A 415 -7.95 -8.20 15.75
CA PHE A 415 -8.58 -8.31 17.06
C PHE A 415 -7.89 -9.45 17.81
N ASN A 416 -7.10 -9.12 18.82
CA ASN A 416 -6.64 -10.12 19.78
C ASN A 416 -7.81 -10.40 20.74
N GLU A 417 -8.24 -11.65 20.86
CA GLU A 417 -9.25 -12.07 21.85
C GLU A 417 -8.79 -11.91 23.32
N ASN A 418 -7.58 -11.40 23.58
CA ASN A 418 -7.01 -11.25 24.93
C ASN A 418 -7.08 -9.81 25.47
N PHE A 419 -8.28 -9.23 25.56
CA PHE A 419 -8.51 -8.06 26.43
C PHE A 419 -9.86 -8.13 27.16
N GLN A 420 -10.03 -9.17 27.99
CA GLN A 420 -10.88 -9.12 29.19
C GLN A 420 -10.02 -9.46 30.41
N MET A 421 -9.31 -8.45 30.94
CA MET A 421 -8.70 -8.48 32.28
C MET A 421 -9.12 -7.20 33.00
N SER A 422 -10.43 -7.07 33.30
CA SER A 422 -10.94 -6.10 34.28
C SER A 422 -12.36 -6.43 34.77
N THR A 423 -12.58 -7.65 35.26
CA THR A 423 -13.76 -7.95 36.10
C THR A 423 -13.53 -9.17 37.01
N LEU A 424 -12.48 -9.14 37.84
CA LEU A 424 -12.42 -9.97 39.06
C LEU A 424 -11.68 -9.20 40.17
N LEU A 425 -12.17 -7.99 40.47
CA LEU A 425 -11.99 -7.33 41.76
C LEU A 425 -13.38 -7.06 42.32
N SER A 426 -13.98 -8.09 42.93
CA SER A 426 -14.98 -8.02 44.01
C SER A 426 -15.64 -9.39 44.19
N CYS A 427 -15.07 -10.20 45.08
CA CYS A 427 -15.76 -10.92 46.15
C CYS A 427 -14.75 -11.72 46.97
#